data_AF-A0A7K5AD58-F1
#
_entry.id   AF-A0A7K5AD58-F1
#
_cell.length_a   1.000
_cell.length_b   1.000
_cell.length_c   1.000
_cell.angle_alpha   90.00
_cell.angle_beta   90.00
_cell.angle_gamma   90.00
#
_symmetry.space_group_name_H-M   'P 1'
#
loop_
_entity.id
_entity.type
_entity.pdbx_description
1 polymer ?
#
loop_
_entity_poly.entity_id
_entity_poly.type
_entity_poly.pdbx_seq_one_letter_code
_entity_poly.pdbx_strand_id
1 'polypeptide(L)' 'VSFLGVGITSSYITPPQIKIRQDLTTLHDMQQLVGSLQWLRNIVLIPLESMAPLHDLLKGKN' A
#
# COMPACT_ATOMS: atom_id res chain seq x y z
N VAL A 1 1.71 14.09 17.75
CA VAL A 1 0.63 14.55 16.84
C VAL A 1 0.34 13.45 15.82
N SER A 2 -0.84 13.42 15.20
CA SER A 2 -1.13 12.48 14.11
C SER A 2 -1.44 13.23 12.81
N PHE A 3 -0.93 12.72 11.69
CA PHE A 3 -1.21 13.26 10.36
C PHE A 3 -1.29 12.10 9.37
N LEU A 4 -2.34 12.05 8.55
CA LEU A 4 -2.58 10.95 7.59
C LEU A 4 -2.53 9.55 8.23
N GLY A 5 -2.99 9.42 9.48
CA GLY A 5 -2.95 8.16 10.24
C GLY A 5 -1.57 7.81 10.82
N VAL A 6 -0.53 8.57 10.50
CA VAL A 6 0.84 8.39 10.97
C VAL A 6 1.00 9.05 12.34
N GLY A 7 1.57 8.31 13.29
CA GLY A 7 1.96 8.84 14.60
C GLY A 7 3.30 9.57 14.49
N ILE A 8 3.33 10.86 14.83
CA ILE A 8 4.54 11.68 14.77
C ILE A 8 4.93 12.10 16.19
N THR A 9 6.15 11.74 16.57
CA THR A 9 6.82 12.16 17.81
C THR A 9 8.03 13.03 17.48
N SER A 10 8.74 13.54 18.49
CA SER A 10 9.93 14.37 18.27
C SER A 10 11.09 13.60 17.60
N SER A 11 11.11 12.28 17.73
CA SER A 11 12.24 11.43 17.31
C SER A 11 11.84 10.32 16.33
N TYR A 12 10.55 10.00 16.19
CA TYR A 12 10.08 8.89 15.37
C TYR A 12 8.79 9.20 14.62
N ILE A 13 8.68 8.59 13.44
CA ILE A 13 7.47 8.49 12.64
C ILE A 13 7.00 7.03 12.69
N THR A 14 5.79 6.81 13.20
CA THR A 14 5.16 5.50 13.31
C THR A 14 4.07 5.36 12.26
N PRO A 15 4.23 4.46 11.28
CA PRO A 15 3.19 4.15 10.29
C PRO A 15 1.90 3.66 10.98
N PRO A 16 0.70 3.99 10.47
CA PRO A 16 -0.51 3.25 10.82
C PRO A 16 -0.34 1.77 10.57
N GLN A 17 -1.04 0.98 11.38
CA GLN A 17 -1.07 -0.46 11.22
C GLN A 17 -1.71 -0.83 9.88
N ILE A 18 -0.91 -1.36 8.96
CA ILE A 18 -1.41 -1.94 7.71
C ILE A 18 -1.57 -3.45 7.90
N LYS A 19 -2.71 -3.99 7.48
CA LYS A 19 -2.88 -5.43 7.33
C LYS A 19 -2.76 -5.79 5.85
N ILE A 20 -1.67 -6.47 5.51
CA ILE A 20 -1.50 -7.03 4.17
C ILE A 20 -2.13 -8.43 4.17
N ARG A 21 -3.22 -8.58 3.43
CA ARG A 21 -3.86 -9.89 3.19
C ARG A 21 -3.14 -10.59 2.04
N GLN A 22 -2.89 -11.88 2.19
CA GLN A 22 -2.19 -12.71 1.18
C GLN A 22 -3.14 -13.69 0.48
N ASP A 23 -4.33 -13.90 1.05
CA ASP A 23 -5.45 -14.68 0.53
C ASP A 23 -6.28 -13.87 -0.48
N LEU A 24 -5.68 -13.57 -1.63
CA LEU A 24 -6.27 -12.74 -2.67
C LEU A 24 -7.11 -13.60 -3.63
N THR A 25 -8.44 -13.51 -3.55
CA THR A 25 -9.34 -14.29 -4.42
C THR A 25 -10.11 -13.44 -5.41
N THR A 26 -10.37 -12.17 -5.09
CA THR A 26 -11.16 -11.28 -5.93
C THR A 26 -10.33 -10.11 -6.47
N LEU A 27 -10.82 -9.47 -7.54
CA LEU A 27 -10.27 -8.20 -8.02
C LEU A 27 -10.26 -7.14 -6.90
N HIS A 28 -11.30 -7.12 -6.07
CA HIS A 28 -11.40 -6.20 -4.95
C HIS A 28 -10.30 -6.42 -3.91
N ASP A 29 -9.93 -7.68 -3.62
CA ASP A 29 -8.81 -7.98 -2.73
C ASP A 29 -7.48 -7.47 -3.31
N MET A 30 -7.29 -7.64 -4.63
CA MET A 30 -6.13 -7.07 -5.31
C MET A 30 -6.09 -5.55 -5.24
N GLN A 31 -7.22 -4.87 -5.46
CA GLN A 31 -7.31 -3.41 -5.32
C GLN A 31 -6.94 -2.95 -3.91
N GLN A 32 -7.41 -3.65 -2.86
CA GLN A 32 -7.04 -3.33 -1.47
C GLN A 32 -5.55 -3.54 -1.20
N LEU A 33 -4.95 -4.59 -1.75
CA LEU A 33 -3.51 -4.83 -1.64
C LEU A 33 -2.70 -3.71 -2.30
N VAL A 34 -3.05 -3.34 -3.53
CA VAL A 34 -2.36 -2.26 -4.26
C VAL A 34 -2.46 -0.95 -3.49
N GLY A 35 -3.65 -0.59 -2.99
CA GLY A 35 -3.82 0.61 -2.17
C GLY A 35 -2.94 0.61 -0.91
N SER A 36 -2.85 -0.52 -0.22
CA SER A 36 -2.01 -0.68 0.98
C SER A 36 -0.52 -0.52 0.66
N LEU A 37 -0.04 -1.15 -0.42
CA LEU A 37 1.36 -1.05 -0.86
C LEU A 37 1.71 0.36 -1.34
N GLN A 38 0.79 1.02 -2.04
CA GLN A 38 0.99 2.38 -2.54
C GLN A 38 1.05 3.41 -1.41
N TRP A 39 0.28 3.20 -0.34
CA TRP A 39 0.45 3.97 0.89
C TRP A 39 1.82 3.71 1.53
N LEU A 40 2.18 2.43 1.69
CA LEU A 40 3.42 1.99 2.35
C LEU A 40 4.69 2.46 1.63
N ARG A 41 4.62 2.57 0.30
CA ARG A 41 5.73 3.04 -0.54
C ARG A 41 6.32 4.37 -0.09
N ASN A 42 5.50 5.28 0.43
CA ASN A 42 5.96 6.59 0.91
C ASN A 42 6.83 6.49 2.18
N ILE A 43 6.89 5.32 2.82
CA ILE A 43 7.57 5.10 4.10
C ILE A 43 8.79 4.17 3.96
N VAL A 44 8.66 3.07 3.20
CA VAL A 44 9.71 2.04 3.07
C VAL A 44 10.36 1.96 1.69
N LEU A 45 10.25 3.03 0.89
CA LEU A 45 10.97 3.20 -0.38
C LEU A 45 10.80 2.02 -1.36
N ILE A 46 9.55 1.57 -1.54
CA ILE A 46 9.25 0.52 -2.55
C ILE A 46 9.51 1.09 -3.96
N PRO A 47 10.33 0.43 -4.79
CA PRO A 47 10.59 0.88 -6.16
C PRO A 47 9.33 0.91 -7.03
N LEU A 48 9.25 1.83 -8.01
CA LEU A 48 8.08 1.96 -8.88
C LEU A 48 7.87 0.71 -9.72
N GLU A 49 8.97 0.18 -10.25
CA GLU A 49 9.03 -0.99 -11.11
C GLU A 49 8.43 -2.23 -10.43
N SER A 50 8.53 -2.35 -9.11
CA SER A 50 7.92 -3.44 -8.35
C SER A 50 6.40 -3.37 -8.29
N MET A 51 5.81 -2.18 -8.49
CA MET A 51 4.35 -1.96 -8.49
C MET A 51 3.74 -2.13 -9.89
N ALA A 52 4.53 -2.04 -10.95
CA ALA A 52 4.03 -2.08 -12.33
C ALA A 52 3.20 -3.35 -12.65
N PRO A 53 3.62 -4.57 -12.27
CA PRO A 53 2.84 -5.78 -12.51
C PRO A 53 1.47 -5.75 -11.79
N LEU A 54 1.41 -5.13 -10.61
CA LEU A 54 0.16 -5.02 -9.86
C LEU A 54 -0.83 -4.08 -10.53
N HIS A 55 -0.34 -2.98 -11.10
CA HIS A 55 -1.20 -2.07 -11.87
C HIS A 55 -1.70 -2.72 -13.16
N ASP A 56 -0.87 -3.53 -13.82
CA ASP A 56 -1.27 -4.26 -15.02
C ASP A 56 -2.37 -5.29 -14.73
N LEU A 57 -2.33 -5.96 -13.56
CA LEU A 57 -3.39 -6.87 -13.11
C LEU A 57 -4.73 -6.16 -12.89
N LEU A 58 -4.72 -4.86 -12.59
CA LEU A 58 -5.93 -4.06 -12.39
C LEU A 58 -6.48 -3.45 -13.68
N LYS A 59 -5.73 -3.54 -14.79
CA LYS A 59 -6.23 -3.07 -16.09
C LYS A 59 -7.34 -4.02 -16.55
N GLY A 60 -8.54 -3.49 -16.69
CA GLY A 60 -9.65 -4.22 -17.30
C GLY A 60 -9.34 -4.63 -18.73
N LYS A 61 -10.00 -5.69 -19.20
CA LYS A 61 -9.99 -6.06 -20.61
C LYS A 61 -11.01 -5.16 -21.32
N ASN A 62 -10.53 -4.29 -22.22
CA ASN A 62 -11.41 -3.49 -23.09
C ASN A 62 -12.15 -4.39 -24.08
#